data_AF-A0AAW0KZF0-F1
#
_entry.id   AF-A0AAW0KZF0-F1
#
_cell.length_a   1.000
_cell.length_b   1.000
_cell.length_c   1.000
_cell.angle_alpha   90.00
_cell.angle_beta   90.00
_cell.angle_gamma   90.00
#
_symmetry.space_group_name_H-M   'P 1'
#
loop_
_entity.id
_entity.type
_entity.pdbx_description
1 polymer ?
#
loop_
_entity_poly.entity_id
_entity_poly.type
_entity_poly.pdbx_seq_one_letter_code
_entity_poly.pdbx_strand_id
1 'polypeptide(L)'
;MGSISMPIGLPDSHRNGAGSRVTGTLFGYRKGRVTLSIQESPKYFPTLLVELAMQTNVLQKEMSSGMVRIALECEKKGDKDKTRILDEPLWTMYCNGKKSGYGVKKETSEEDLNVMELLKAVSMGAGVLPGNSEIEGPDADLAYMRAHFQRVVGSRDSETFYMLSPDGNNGPELSIFFVRI
;
A
#
# COMPACT_ATOMS: atom_id res chain seq x y z
N MET A 1 -17.38 -30.58 -47.83
CA MET A 1 -16.96 -29.23 -47.39
C MET A 1 -18.05 -28.76 -46.43
N GLY A 2 -17.94 -28.76 -45.10
CA GLY A 2 -16.79 -28.66 -44.22
C GLY A 2 -16.92 -27.35 -43.43
N SER A 3 -17.57 -27.38 -42.27
CA SER A 3 -17.35 -26.41 -41.19
C SER A 3 -18.02 -26.92 -39.91
N ILE A 4 -17.21 -27.55 -39.06
CA ILE A 4 -17.51 -27.86 -37.66
C ILE A 4 -17.40 -26.53 -36.90
N SER A 5 -18.49 -26.04 -36.36
CA SER A 5 -18.49 -24.92 -35.41
C SER A 5 -18.03 -25.45 -34.05
N MET A 6 -16.80 -25.12 -33.64
CA MET A 6 -16.31 -25.34 -32.29
C MET A 6 -16.91 -24.30 -31.34
N PRO A 7 -17.43 -24.66 -30.16
CA PRO A 7 -17.64 -23.70 -29.10
C PRO A 7 -16.27 -23.41 -28.47
N ILE A 8 -15.65 -22.29 -28.84
CA ILE A 8 -14.60 -21.67 -28.03
C ILE A 8 -15.31 -20.98 -26.87
N GLY A 9 -15.66 -21.77 -25.85
CA GLY A 9 -15.82 -21.25 -24.50
C GLY A 9 -14.41 -21.16 -23.91
N LEU A 10 -13.81 -19.98 -23.98
CA LEU A 10 -12.63 -19.67 -23.18
C LEU A 10 -12.99 -19.90 -21.70
N PRO A 11 -12.18 -20.62 -20.92
CA PRO A 11 -12.36 -20.64 -19.49
C PRO A 11 -12.04 -19.24 -18.95
N ASP A 12 -13.02 -18.61 -18.30
CA ASP A 12 -12.80 -17.47 -17.41
C ASP A 12 -11.92 -17.91 -16.23
N SER A 13 -10.62 -18.03 -16.49
CA SER A 13 -9.60 -18.34 -15.50
C SER A 13 -9.03 -17.06 -14.91
N HIS A 14 -9.86 -16.28 -14.20
CA HIS A 14 -9.38 -15.32 -13.20
C HIS A 14 -10.37 -15.20 -12.03
N ARG A 15 -10.83 -16.33 -11.49
CA ARG A 15 -11.20 -16.42 -10.06
C ARG A 15 -10.02 -16.99 -9.28
N ASN A 16 -8.88 -16.30 -9.26
CA ASN A 16 -7.71 -16.76 -8.52
C ASN A 16 -7.27 -15.75 -7.46
N GLY A 17 -7.77 -15.97 -6.24
CA GLY A 17 -7.37 -15.30 -5.01
C GLY A 17 -8.57 -14.72 -4.26
N ALA A 18 -9.00 -15.36 -3.18
CA ALA A 18 -10.06 -14.90 -2.27
C ALA A 18 -9.61 -13.68 -1.44
N GLY A 19 -9.20 -12.60 -2.12
CA GLY A 19 -8.79 -11.36 -1.49
C GLY A 19 -9.82 -10.25 -1.71
N SER A 20 -9.89 -9.30 -0.79
CA SER A 20 -10.73 -8.11 -0.97
C SER A 20 -9.96 -7.00 -1.69
N ARG A 21 -10.65 -6.21 -2.50
CA ARG A 21 -10.08 -4.99 -3.09
C ARG A 21 -10.16 -3.87 -2.06
N VAL A 22 -9.07 -3.13 -1.89
CA VAL A 22 -8.97 -1.97 -0.99
C VAL A 22 -8.31 -0.79 -1.72
N THR A 23 -8.35 0.39 -1.12
CA THR A 23 -7.61 1.58 -1.57
C THR A 23 -6.37 1.74 -0.72
N GLY A 24 -5.20 1.81 -1.36
CA GLY A 24 -3.94 2.15 -0.71
C GLY A 24 -3.46 3.52 -1.18
N THR A 25 -3.02 4.35 -0.25
CA THR A 25 -2.40 5.66 -0.53
C THR A 25 -1.03 5.71 0.13
N LEU A 26 0.02 5.93 -0.63
CA LEU A 26 1.35 6.28 -0.11
C LEU A 26 1.53 7.78 -0.29
N PHE A 27 1.86 8.50 0.77
CA PHE A 27 1.99 9.95 0.72
C PHE A 27 3.05 10.46 1.69
N GLY A 28 3.61 11.62 1.38
CA GLY A 28 4.58 12.27 2.24
C GLY A 28 5.28 13.43 1.55
N TYR A 29 5.90 14.29 2.35
CA TYR A 29 6.74 15.37 1.84
C TYR A 29 7.98 14.80 1.16
N ARG A 30 8.52 15.52 0.17
CA ARG A 30 9.63 15.04 -0.68
C ARG A 30 10.84 14.52 0.11
N LYS A 31 11.22 15.21 1.19
CA LYS A 31 12.32 14.82 2.10
C LYS A 31 11.82 14.14 3.39
N GLY A 32 10.50 14.06 3.56
CA GLY A 32 9.85 13.42 4.69
C GLY A 32 9.70 11.92 4.49
N ARG A 33 9.24 11.25 5.56
CA ARG A 33 8.93 9.82 5.55
C ARG A 33 7.62 9.54 4.83
N VAL A 34 7.52 8.37 4.22
CA VAL A 34 6.29 7.91 3.57
C VAL A 34 5.30 7.42 4.61
N THR A 35 4.06 7.87 4.53
CA THR A 35 2.92 7.28 5.23
C THR A 35 2.12 6.41 4.26
N LEU A 36 1.92 5.16 4.65
CA LEU A 36 1.01 4.22 3.99
C LEU A 36 -0.36 4.28 4.67
N SER A 37 -1.40 4.55 3.90
CA SER A 37 -2.81 4.45 4.31
C SER A 37 -3.52 3.34 3.58
N ILE A 38 -4.30 2.53 4.30
CA ILE A 38 -5.23 1.54 3.73
C ILE A 38 -6.66 1.89 4.13
N GLN A 39 -7.53 2.04 3.13
CA GLN A 39 -8.96 2.30 3.28
C GLN A 39 -9.77 1.21 2.57
N GLU A 40 -10.96 0.87 3.06
CA GLU A 40 -11.88 -0.02 2.33
C GLU A 40 -12.25 0.58 0.96
N SER A 41 -12.47 1.89 0.91
CA SER A 41 -12.64 2.67 -0.31
C SER A 41 -12.17 4.12 -0.06
N PRO A 42 -11.97 4.94 -1.11
CA PRO A 42 -11.49 6.32 -0.98
C PRO A 42 -12.32 7.21 -0.04
N LYS A 43 -13.57 6.84 0.24
CA LYS A 43 -14.54 7.63 1.02
C LYS A 43 -14.58 7.26 2.51
N TYR A 44 -13.95 6.17 2.93
CA TYR A 44 -13.97 5.70 4.31
C TYR A 44 -12.74 6.16 5.08
N PHE A 45 -12.80 6.12 6.41
CA PHE A 45 -11.63 6.36 7.24
C PHE A 45 -10.54 5.30 6.99
N PRO A 46 -9.24 5.67 7.13
CA PRO A 46 -8.15 4.70 7.10
C PRO A 46 -8.35 3.60 8.16
N THR A 47 -8.30 2.35 7.71
CA THR A 47 -8.24 1.18 8.60
C THR A 47 -6.82 0.92 9.13
N LEU A 48 -5.81 1.49 8.47
CA LEU A 48 -4.40 1.38 8.83
C LEU A 48 -3.65 2.63 8.36
N LEU A 49 -2.79 3.14 9.22
CA LEU A 49 -1.74 4.10 8.89
C LEU A 49 -0.39 3.60 9.41
N VAL A 50 0.60 3.54 8.53
CA VAL A 50 1.97 3.16 8.88
C VAL A 50 2.94 4.20 8.34
N GLU A 51 3.72 4.79 9.22
CA GLU A 51 4.86 5.62 8.84
C GLU A 51 6.08 4.72 8.56
N LEU A 52 6.58 4.78 7.34
CA LEU A 52 7.72 3.99 6.87
C LEU A 52 9.02 4.77 7.09
N ALA A 53 10.10 4.09 7.49
CA ALA A 53 11.43 4.72 7.59
C ALA A 53 11.99 5.24 6.25
N MET A 54 11.33 4.92 5.13
CA MET A 54 11.73 5.33 3.78
C MET A 54 11.29 6.78 3.51
N GLN A 55 12.18 7.59 2.94
CA GLN A 55 11.82 8.91 2.44
C GLN A 55 11.04 8.82 1.12
N THR A 56 10.15 9.79 0.89
CA THR A 56 9.28 9.82 -0.30
C THR A 56 10.07 9.85 -1.61
N ASN A 57 11.15 10.64 -1.69
CA ASN A 57 12.03 10.68 -2.86
C ASN A 57 12.73 9.33 -3.14
N VAL A 58 13.07 8.56 -2.09
CA VAL A 58 13.68 7.23 -2.22
C VAL A 58 12.64 6.26 -2.77
N LEU A 59 11.42 6.27 -2.24
CA LEU A 59 10.33 5.44 -2.77
C LEU A 59 10.08 5.72 -4.25
N GLN A 60 9.99 7.00 -4.64
CA GLN A 60 9.78 7.39 -6.05
C GLN A 60 10.90 6.88 -6.96
N LYS A 61 12.16 6.91 -6.48
CA LYS A 61 13.31 6.37 -7.22
C LYS A 61 13.29 4.84 -7.33
N GLU A 62 12.89 4.14 -6.28
CA GLU A 62 12.75 2.68 -6.32
C GLU A 62 11.64 2.28 -7.30
N MET A 63 10.49 2.97 -7.25
CA MET A 63 9.36 2.76 -8.17
C MET A 63 9.72 3.04 -9.63
N SER A 64 10.54 4.07 -9.91
CA SER A 64 11.00 4.34 -11.27
C SER A 64 12.04 3.34 -11.77
N SER A 65 12.71 2.63 -10.86
CA SER A 65 13.69 1.59 -11.19
C SER A 65 13.06 0.22 -11.43
N GLY A 66 11.79 0.04 -11.06
CA GLY A 66 11.03 -1.19 -11.30
C GLY A 66 10.16 -1.60 -10.13
N MET A 67 10.01 -2.92 -9.95
CA MET A 67 9.15 -3.49 -8.92
C MET A 67 9.69 -3.22 -7.51
N VAL A 68 8.81 -2.73 -6.63
CA VAL A 68 9.11 -2.47 -5.22
C VAL A 68 8.41 -3.48 -4.34
N ARG A 69 9.17 -4.10 -3.43
CA ARG A 69 8.66 -5.01 -2.40
C ARG A 69 9.00 -4.46 -1.03
N ILE A 70 7.99 -4.11 -0.26
CA ILE A 70 8.12 -3.67 1.13
C ILE A 70 7.68 -4.80 2.04
N ALA A 71 8.57 -5.31 2.89
CA ALA A 71 8.22 -6.26 3.94
C ALA A 71 8.27 -5.56 5.31
N LEU A 72 7.25 -5.79 6.11
CA LEU A 72 7.07 -5.30 7.47
C LEU A 72 7.00 -6.51 8.38
N GLU A 73 8.12 -6.83 9.02
CA GLU A 73 8.31 -8.02 9.84
C GLU A 73 8.23 -7.69 11.34
N CYS A 74 7.51 -8.51 12.10
CA CYS A 74 7.52 -8.47 13.55
C CYS A 74 7.69 -9.88 14.14
N GLU A 75 8.21 -9.98 15.36
CA GLU A 75 8.41 -11.28 16.02
C GLU A 75 7.10 -11.90 16.49
N LYS A 76 7.03 -13.22 16.51
CA LYS A 76 5.97 -13.93 17.23
C LYS A 76 6.01 -13.64 18.73
N LYS A 77 4.88 -13.14 19.24
CA LYS A 77 4.63 -13.09 20.68
C LYS A 77 4.04 -14.42 21.15
N GLY A 78 4.06 -14.64 22.47
CA GLY A 78 3.60 -15.91 23.06
C GLY A 78 2.15 -16.28 22.69
N ASP A 79 1.81 -17.56 22.84
CA ASP A 79 0.58 -18.18 22.31
C ASP A 79 -0.76 -17.51 22.68
N LYS A 80 -0.76 -16.72 23.76
CA LYS A 80 -1.95 -15.97 24.21
C LYS A 80 -2.16 -14.65 23.45
N ASP A 81 -1.19 -14.20 22.65
CA ASP A 81 -1.32 -13.00 21.84
C ASP A 81 -2.35 -13.23 20.71
N LYS A 82 -3.33 -12.32 20.66
CA LYS A 82 -4.40 -12.30 19.66
C LYS A 82 -4.33 -11.06 18.77
N THR A 83 -3.26 -10.28 18.86
CA THR A 83 -3.03 -9.09 18.06
C THR A 83 -3.05 -9.47 16.58
N ARG A 84 -3.91 -8.81 15.81
CA ARG A 84 -3.94 -8.99 14.35
C ARG A 84 -2.66 -8.40 13.76
N ILE A 85 -2.17 -8.94 12.65
CA ILE A 85 -0.89 -8.52 12.08
C ILE A 85 -0.86 -7.01 11.72
N LEU A 86 -1.99 -6.42 11.30
CA LEU A 86 -2.10 -4.97 11.05
C LEU A 86 -2.31 -4.13 12.31
N ASP A 87 -2.50 -4.76 13.47
CA ASP A 87 -2.66 -4.12 14.77
C ASP A 87 -1.36 -4.08 15.58
N GLU A 88 -0.28 -4.65 15.05
CA GLU A 88 1.04 -4.50 15.66
C GLU A 88 1.49 -3.02 15.63
N PRO A 89 2.20 -2.55 16.65
CA PRO A 89 2.61 -1.14 16.72
C PRO A 89 3.86 -0.84 15.90
N LEU A 90 4.68 -1.86 15.61
CA LEU A 90 6.02 -1.71 15.07
C LEU A 90 6.42 -2.93 14.25
N TRP A 91 7.06 -2.67 13.10
CA TRP A 91 7.66 -3.70 12.25
C TRP A 91 9.07 -3.28 11.85
N THR A 92 9.98 -4.25 11.70
CA THR A 92 11.21 -4.05 10.94
C THR A 92 10.86 -3.97 9.46
N MET A 93 11.31 -2.90 8.80
CA MET A 93 11.02 -2.66 7.40
C MET A 93 12.19 -3.11 6.52
N TYR A 94 11.86 -3.84 5.47
CA TYR A 94 12.76 -4.20 4.39
C TYR A 94 12.21 -3.68 3.07
N CYS A 95 13.07 -3.10 2.24
CA CYS A 95 12.75 -2.76 0.86
C CYS A 95 13.62 -3.59 -0.07
N ASN A 96 12.98 -4.36 -0.98
CA ASN A 96 13.66 -5.23 -1.94
C ASN A 96 14.70 -6.15 -1.26
N GLY A 97 14.36 -6.69 -0.09
CA GLY A 97 15.20 -7.60 0.70
C GLY A 97 16.28 -6.92 1.56
N LYS A 98 16.42 -5.59 1.50
CA LYS A 98 17.37 -4.84 2.32
C LYS A 98 16.66 -4.21 3.52
N LYS A 99 17.20 -4.42 4.72
CA LYS A 99 16.70 -3.76 5.94
C LYS A 99 16.85 -2.24 5.81
N SER A 100 15.76 -1.50 6.00
CA SER A 100 15.70 -0.05 5.75
C SER A 100 15.14 0.76 6.91
N GLY A 101 14.92 0.14 8.08
CA GLY A 101 14.48 0.80 9.31
C GLY A 101 13.24 0.13 9.89
N TYR A 102 12.28 0.94 10.33
CA TYR A 102 11.04 0.48 10.93
C TYR A 102 9.82 1.07 10.22
N GLY A 103 8.73 0.29 10.20
CA GLY A 103 7.38 0.81 9.99
C GLY A 103 6.70 0.98 11.34
N VAL A 104 6.10 2.13 11.60
CA VAL A 104 5.44 2.45 12.87
C VAL A 104 3.97 2.67 12.62
N LYS A 105 3.10 1.93 13.30
CA LYS A 105 1.67 2.21 13.27
C LYS A 105 1.43 3.54 13.99
N LYS A 106 0.75 4.47 13.33
CA LYS A 106 0.40 5.77 13.94
C LYS A 106 -1.10 5.96 14.03
N GLU A 107 -1.51 6.75 15.02
CA GLU A 107 -2.86 7.31 15.07
C GLU A 107 -3.03 8.33 13.95
N THR A 108 -4.27 8.49 13.50
CA THR A 108 -4.61 9.44 12.42
C THR A 108 -4.54 10.87 12.94
N SER A 109 -3.67 11.71 12.36
CA SER A 109 -3.59 13.14 12.69
C SER A 109 -4.57 13.99 11.85
N GLU A 110 -4.75 15.26 12.23
CA GLU A 110 -5.53 16.22 11.42
C GLU A 110 -4.95 16.41 10.02
N GLU A 111 -3.63 16.38 9.88
CA GLU A 111 -2.94 16.44 8.59
C GLU A 111 -3.25 15.21 7.73
N ASP A 112 -3.23 14.00 8.32
CA ASP A 112 -3.59 12.77 7.63
C ASP A 112 -5.06 12.85 7.13
N LEU A 113 -5.97 13.34 7.97
CA LEU A 113 -7.38 13.53 7.60
C LEU A 113 -7.55 14.54 6.47
N ASN A 114 -6.79 15.63 6.48
CA ASN A 114 -6.82 16.63 5.41
C ASN A 114 -6.35 16.02 4.08
N VAL A 115 -5.27 15.23 4.08
CA VAL A 115 -4.84 14.47 2.89
C VAL A 115 -5.94 13.53 2.40
N MET A 116 -6.60 12.80 3.30
CA MET A 116 -7.69 11.89 2.91
C MET A 116 -8.88 12.63 2.31
N GLU A 117 -9.26 13.80 2.84
CA GLU A 117 -10.37 14.61 2.32
C GLU A 117 -10.03 15.20 0.95
N LEU A 118 -8.82 15.75 0.75
CA LEU A 118 -8.35 16.25 -0.54
C LEU A 118 -8.38 15.16 -1.63
N LEU A 119 -8.08 13.92 -1.25
CA LEU A 119 -8.06 12.80 -2.17
C LEU A 119 -9.40 12.07 -2.27
N LYS A 120 -10.46 12.46 -1.56
CA LYS A 120 -11.73 11.70 -1.48
C LYS A 120 -12.38 11.36 -2.83
N ALA A 121 -12.25 12.25 -3.82
CA ALA A 121 -12.75 12.05 -5.19
C ALA A 121 -11.75 11.28 -6.10
N VAL A 122 -10.51 11.09 -5.64
CA VAL A 122 -9.45 10.40 -6.39
C VAL A 122 -9.53 8.91 -6.11
N SER A 123 -9.85 8.14 -7.15
CA SER A 123 -9.91 6.67 -7.06
C SER A 123 -8.53 6.04 -7.17
N MET A 124 -7.75 6.50 -8.16
CA MET A 124 -6.36 6.11 -8.42
C MET A 124 -5.62 7.29 -9.04
N GLY A 125 -4.29 7.31 -8.94
CA GLY A 125 -3.42 8.30 -9.55
C GLY A 125 -2.26 8.69 -8.63
N ALA A 126 -1.31 9.42 -9.19
CA ALA A 126 -0.21 10.03 -8.44
C ALA A 126 -0.17 11.53 -8.73
N GLY A 127 0.29 12.31 -7.76
CA GLY A 127 0.35 13.76 -7.90
C GLY A 127 0.98 14.43 -6.69
N VAL A 128 0.81 15.75 -6.63
CA VAL A 128 1.22 16.58 -5.49
C VAL A 128 0.01 17.30 -4.92
N LEU A 129 -0.05 17.40 -3.60
CA LEU A 129 -0.98 18.24 -2.87
C LEU A 129 -0.23 19.47 -2.35
N PRO A 130 -0.90 20.63 -2.25
CA PRO A 130 -0.29 21.81 -1.65
C PRO A 130 0.09 21.48 -0.21
N GLY A 131 1.36 21.69 0.13
CA GLY A 131 1.88 21.49 1.48
C GLY A 131 1.35 22.49 2.49
N ASN A 132 1.45 22.14 3.77
CA ASN A 132 1.24 23.13 4.82
C ASN A 132 2.49 24.02 4.95
N SER A 133 2.42 25.22 4.36
CA SER A 133 3.52 26.19 4.30
C SER A 133 4.02 26.67 5.67
N GLU A 134 3.23 26.49 6.72
CA GLU A 134 3.58 26.93 8.08
C GLU A 134 4.61 26.00 8.78
N ILE A 135 4.71 24.73 8.36
CA ILE A 135 5.50 23.71 9.07
C ILE A 135 6.81 23.37 8.31
N GLU A 136 6.75 23.24 6.99
CA GLU A 136 7.88 22.76 6.17
C GLU A 136 8.45 23.80 5.20
N GLY A 137 7.93 25.04 5.23
CA GLY A 137 8.37 26.15 4.39
C GLY A 137 7.71 26.22 3.01
N PRO A 138 8.06 27.22 2.19
CA PRO A 138 7.34 27.58 0.97
C PRO A 138 7.40 26.57 -0.19
N ASP A 139 8.23 25.51 -0.09
CA ASP A 139 8.45 24.50 -1.15
C ASP A 139 8.02 23.07 -0.74
N ALA A 140 7.16 22.93 0.27
CA ALA A 140 6.85 21.65 0.87
C ALA A 140 5.71 20.88 0.17
N ASP A 141 5.82 20.62 -1.14
CA ASP A 141 4.80 19.80 -1.82
C ASP A 141 4.72 18.39 -1.23
N LEU A 142 3.49 17.95 -0.95
CA LEU A 142 3.21 16.60 -0.46
C LEU A 142 2.89 15.71 -1.65
N ALA A 143 3.79 14.77 -1.95
CA ALA A 143 3.56 13.82 -3.02
C ALA A 143 2.66 12.69 -2.54
N TYR A 144 1.81 12.18 -3.43
CA TYR A 144 0.97 11.01 -3.16
C TYR A 144 0.92 10.07 -4.35
N MET A 145 0.66 8.79 -4.06
CA MET A 145 0.28 7.76 -5.00
C MET A 145 -0.88 6.98 -4.40
N ARG A 146 -1.99 6.91 -5.11
CA ARG A 146 -3.18 6.15 -4.75
C ARG A 146 -3.45 5.09 -5.80
N ALA A 147 -3.70 3.88 -5.34
CA ALA A 147 -4.05 2.76 -6.21
C ALA A 147 -5.03 1.83 -5.50
N HIS A 148 -5.63 0.94 -6.29
CA HIS A 148 -6.30 -0.22 -5.72
C HIS A 148 -5.30 -1.31 -5.39
N PHE A 149 -5.53 -1.99 -4.29
CA PHE A 149 -4.73 -3.14 -3.88
C PHE A 149 -5.62 -4.36 -3.76
N GLN A 150 -5.10 -5.50 -4.20
CA GLN A 150 -5.61 -6.81 -3.84
C GLN A 150 -5.04 -7.17 -2.47
N ARG A 151 -5.92 -7.16 -1.45
CA ARG A 151 -5.61 -7.60 -0.09
C ARG A 151 -5.75 -9.10 0.01
N VAL A 152 -4.71 -9.80 0.43
CA VAL A 152 -4.68 -11.26 0.61
C VAL A 152 -4.29 -11.57 2.05
N VAL A 153 -5.21 -12.17 2.80
CA VAL A 153 -4.94 -12.67 4.16
C VAL A 153 -4.41 -14.09 4.03
N GLY A 154 -3.12 -14.29 4.29
CA GLY A 154 -2.50 -15.61 4.23
C GLY A 154 -2.79 -16.42 5.49
N SER A 155 -2.66 -15.79 6.65
CA SER A 155 -2.92 -16.40 7.97
C SER A 155 -3.11 -15.33 9.03
N ARG A 156 -3.20 -15.73 10.32
CA ARG A 156 -3.11 -14.78 11.45
C ARG A 156 -1.79 -13.99 11.48
N ASP A 157 -0.76 -14.57 10.89
CA ASP A 157 0.62 -14.10 10.93
C ASP A 157 1.03 -13.41 9.61
N SER A 158 0.17 -13.38 8.60
CA SER A 158 0.55 -12.83 7.30
C SER A 158 -0.60 -12.19 6.54
N GLU A 159 -0.34 -10.98 6.04
CA GLU A 159 -1.23 -10.26 5.17
C GLU A 159 -0.43 -9.54 4.07
N THR A 160 -0.95 -9.51 2.85
CA THR A 160 -0.25 -8.93 1.70
C THR A 160 -1.16 -8.04 0.88
N PHE A 161 -0.61 -6.94 0.39
CA PHE A 161 -1.27 -5.99 -0.48
C PHE A 161 -0.51 -5.93 -1.80
N TYR A 162 -1.16 -6.38 -2.87
CA TYR A 162 -0.62 -6.29 -4.23
C TYR A 162 -1.26 -5.12 -4.96
N MET A 163 -0.46 -4.16 -5.40
CA MET A 163 -0.98 -3.04 -6.18
C MET A 163 -1.53 -3.54 -7.52
N LEU A 164 -2.76 -3.15 -7.83
CA LEU A 164 -3.42 -3.48 -9.09
C LEU A 164 -3.03 -2.44 -10.14
N SER A 165 -2.36 -2.89 -11.20
CA SER A 165 -2.09 -2.03 -12.35
C SER A 165 -3.38 -1.80 -13.15
N PRO A 166 -3.70 -0.56 -13.54
CA PRO A 166 -4.85 -0.27 -14.40
C PRO A 166 -4.74 -0.93 -15.78
N ASP A 167 -3.52 -1.17 -16.26
CA ASP A 167 -3.24 -1.70 -17.60
C ASP A 167 -3.16 -3.23 -17.65
N GLY A 168 -3.38 -3.92 -16.52
CA GLY A 168 -3.41 -5.39 -16.47
C GLY A 168 -2.06 -6.06 -16.73
N ASN A 169 -0.95 -5.36 -16.49
CA ASN A 169 0.40 -5.87 -16.73
C ASN A 169 0.73 -7.10 -15.84
N ASN A 170 1.74 -7.89 -16.23
CA ASN A 170 2.12 -9.21 -15.66
C ASN A 170 2.74 -9.17 -14.24
N GLY A 171 2.25 -8.30 -13.35
CA GLY A 171 2.64 -8.29 -11.94
C GLY A 171 2.42 -6.94 -11.24
N PRO A 172 2.38 -6.92 -9.90
CA PRO A 172 2.22 -5.70 -9.13
C PRO A 172 3.52 -4.88 -9.14
N GLU A 173 3.45 -3.59 -9.51
CA GLU A 173 4.62 -2.70 -9.44
C GLU A 173 5.04 -2.43 -7.98
N LEU A 174 4.09 -2.51 -7.04
CA LEU A 174 4.32 -2.42 -5.60
C LEU A 174 3.61 -3.56 -4.88
N SER A 175 4.35 -4.27 -4.01
CA SER A 175 3.81 -5.26 -3.09
C SER A 175 4.22 -4.93 -1.66
N ILE A 176 3.28 -5.01 -0.72
CA ILE A 176 3.51 -4.74 0.70
C ILE A 176 3.12 -5.96 1.51
N PHE A 177 4.06 -6.51 2.26
CA PHE A 177 3.90 -7.72 3.06
C PHE A 177 3.97 -7.36 4.54
N PHE A 178 2.99 -7.78 5.31
CA PHE A 178 3.05 -7.77 6.77
C PHE A 178 3.20 -9.23 7.22
N VAL A 179 4.28 -9.54 7.94
CA VAL A 179 4.63 -10.91 8.29
C VAL A 179 5.09 -11.00 9.74
N ARG A 180 4.61 -12.02 10.44
CA ARG A 180 5.11 -12.40 11.76
C ARG A 180 6.09 -13.56 11.60
N ILE A 181 7.35 -13.35 11.96
CA ILE A 181 8.43 -14.34 11.87
C ILE A 181 8.57 -15.13 13.18
#